data_AF-A0A7S4AGH1-F1
#
_entry.id   AF-A0A7S4AGH1-F1
#
_cell.length_a   1.000
_cell.length_b   1.000
_cell.length_c   1.000
_cell.angle_alpha   90.00
_cell.angle_beta   90.00
_cell.angle_gamma   90.00
#
_symmetry.space_group_name_H-M   'P 1'
#
loop_
_entity.id
_entity.type
_entity.pdbx_description
1 polymer ?
#
loop_
_entity_poly.entity_id
_entity_poly.type
_entity_poly.pdbx_seq_one_letter_code
_entity_poly.pdbx_strand_id
1 'polypeptide(L)'
;DDDDDDDDDNSNTTAVVATDSDIEESSSNNSRIKQVNVSELYLFPIKSCAAQRASKWPLVLSSGGKLKHDREFAIVDTSGTALRLQKCPKLGLVSPVIDLDAGTMTVSAPGCKDLVVRLSDDLYHGGENVVRVCGNTCAGRVWGDTVVSKWFASFLGIRLCDETSTSTESEKDEHATVVAGGSVLAARTTPFRPGFSNEQPILLVSEDAVMALNEVLVDQ
;
A
#
# COMPACT_ATOMS: atom_id res chain seq x y z
N ASP A 1 10.38 -69.26 -1.20
CA ASP A 1 8.97 -69.04 -0.90
C ASP A 1 8.78 -67.59 -0.56
N ASP A 2 8.25 -66.93 -1.58
CA ASP A 2 7.58 -65.63 -1.63
C ASP A 2 8.47 -64.39 -1.84
N ASP A 3 8.65 -64.16 -3.14
CA ASP A 3 8.81 -62.91 -3.89
C ASP A 3 7.93 -61.75 -3.37
N ASP A 4 8.44 -60.51 -3.45
CA ASP A 4 7.93 -59.52 -4.43
C ASP A 4 8.71 -58.19 -4.33
N ASP A 5 8.99 -57.67 -5.52
CA ASP A 5 9.78 -56.50 -5.91
C ASP A 5 9.14 -55.14 -5.54
N ASP A 6 9.95 -54.06 -5.58
CA ASP A 6 9.64 -52.87 -6.41
C ASP A 6 10.72 -51.76 -6.23
N ASP A 7 11.53 -51.63 -7.29
CA ASP A 7 11.98 -50.41 -7.98
C ASP A 7 12.15 -49.08 -7.20
N ASP A 8 13.41 -48.71 -6.92
CA ASP A 8 13.79 -47.32 -6.59
C ASP A 8 14.24 -46.58 -7.86
N ASP A 9 13.33 -45.73 -8.34
CA ASP A 9 13.42 -44.99 -9.60
C ASP A 9 14.40 -43.81 -9.49
N ASN A 10 15.48 -43.89 -10.27
CA ASN A 10 16.45 -42.83 -10.48
C ASN A 10 15.95 -41.87 -11.57
N SER A 11 15.57 -40.64 -11.21
CA SER A 11 15.47 -39.58 -12.23
C SER A 11 15.80 -38.18 -11.70
N ASN A 12 17.00 -37.72 -12.09
CA ASN A 12 17.37 -36.32 -12.20
C ASN A 12 16.35 -35.57 -13.07
N THR A 13 15.58 -34.65 -12.50
CA THR A 13 14.82 -33.67 -13.30
C THR A 13 15.66 -32.41 -13.47
N THR A 14 16.48 -32.43 -14.51
CA THR A 14 17.12 -31.25 -15.08
C THR A 14 16.05 -30.38 -15.74
N ALA A 15 16.05 -29.08 -15.43
CA ALA A 15 15.18 -28.10 -16.08
C ALA A 15 15.49 -28.05 -17.58
N VAL A 16 14.56 -28.52 -18.42
CA VAL A 16 14.64 -28.41 -19.87
C VAL A 16 13.98 -27.10 -20.30
N VAL A 17 14.80 -26.23 -20.88
CA VAL A 17 14.36 -25.01 -21.57
C VAL A 17 13.64 -25.46 -22.84
N ALA A 18 12.34 -25.21 -22.93
CA ALA A 18 11.57 -25.51 -24.14
C ALA A 18 12.02 -24.57 -25.27
N THR A 19 12.57 -25.16 -26.34
CA THR A 19 12.79 -24.49 -27.62
C THR A 19 11.62 -24.71 -28.56
N ASP A 20 11.42 -23.72 -29.42
CA ASP A 20 10.31 -23.51 -30.34
C ASP A 20 10.31 -24.56 -31.48
N SER A 21 9.86 -25.80 -31.23
CA SER A 21 9.71 -26.80 -32.31
C SER A 21 8.75 -27.97 -32.09
N ASP A 22 7.87 -27.98 -31.08
CA ASP A 22 6.88 -29.06 -30.91
C ASP A 22 5.45 -28.52 -30.96
N ILE A 23 5.00 -28.19 -32.18
CA ILE A 23 3.59 -27.97 -32.51
C ILE A 23 3.25 -28.98 -33.59
N GLU A 24 2.58 -30.09 -33.27
CA GLU A 24 1.52 -30.65 -34.11
C GLU A 24 0.49 -31.42 -33.26
N GLU A 25 -0.76 -30.96 -33.39
CA GLU A 25 -2.01 -31.72 -33.39
C GLU A 25 -2.52 -32.38 -32.09
N SER A 26 -3.33 -31.61 -31.35
CA SER A 26 -4.47 -32.13 -30.58
C SER A 26 -5.59 -31.10 -30.61
N SER A 27 -6.48 -31.26 -31.58
CA SER A 27 -7.65 -30.42 -31.79
C SER A 27 -8.72 -30.69 -30.73
N SER A 28 -9.34 -29.59 -30.28
CA SER A 28 -10.67 -29.53 -29.64
C SER A 28 -10.71 -29.63 -28.11
N ASN A 29 -10.06 -28.70 -27.40
CA ASN A 29 -10.59 -28.06 -26.18
C ASN A 29 -9.74 -26.86 -25.73
N ASN A 30 -9.20 -26.08 -26.68
CA ASN A 30 -8.56 -24.81 -26.33
C ASN A 30 -9.66 -23.78 -26.06
N SER A 31 -10.07 -23.67 -24.79
CA SER A 31 -10.69 -22.46 -24.29
C SER A 31 -9.81 -21.30 -24.79
N ARG A 32 -10.39 -20.41 -25.61
CA ARG A 32 -9.65 -19.23 -26.06
C ARG A 32 -9.22 -18.49 -24.80
N ILE A 33 -7.94 -18.59 -24.42
CA ILE A 33 -7.38 -17.74 -23.38
C ILE A 33 -7.56 -16.33 -23.92
N LYS A 34 -8.57 -15.62 -23.40
CA LYS A 34 -8.77 -14.22 -23.74
C LYS A 34 -7.54 -13.49 -23.25
N GLN A 35 -6.77 -12.92 -24.17
CA GLN A 35 -5.64 -12.08 -23.82
C GLN A 35 -6.19 -10.83 -23.11
N VAL A 36 -5.80 -10.66 -21.84
CA VAL A 36 -6.14 -9.49 -21.04
C VAL A 36 -4.90 -8.62 -20.93
N ASN A 37 -5.06 -7.34 -21.21
CA ASN A 37 -4.00 -6.35 -21.06
C ASN A 37 -4.39 -5.36 -19.95
N VAL A 38 -3.40 -4.88 -19.20
CA VAL A 38 -3.59 -3.80 -18.22
C VAL A 38 -3.54 -2.47 -18.98
N SER A 39 -4.66 -1.75 -19.06
CA SER A 39 -4.71 -0.43 -19.69
C SER A 39 -4.14 0.66 -18.80
N GLU A 40 -4.40 0.58 -17.48
CA GLU A 40 -3.98 1.57 -16.51
C GLU A 40 -3.55 0.94 -15.18
N LEU A 41 -2.55 1.54 -14.54
CA LEU A 41 -2.06 1.14 -13.22
C LEU A 41 -1.95 2.35 -12.30
N TYR A 42 -2.55 2.23 -11.12
CA TYR A 42 -2.60 3.29 -10.12
C TYR A 42 -2.09 2.79 -8.77
N LEU A 43 -1.29 3.62 -8.12
CA LEU A 43 -0.76 3.41 -6.79
C LEU A 43 -1.34 4.45 -5.84
N PHE A 44 -1.55 4.07 -4.59
CA PHE A 44 -1.99 4.96 -3.53
C PHE A 44 -0.97 4.95 -2.39
N PRO A 45 0.21 5.57 -2.55
CA PRO A 45 1.27 5.55 -1.53
C PRO A 45 0.78 5.89 -0.12
N ILE A 46 -0.03 6.95 -0.03
CA ILE A 46 -0.64 7.43 1.22
C ILE A 46 -2.15 7.15 1.15
N LYS A 47 -2.68 6.45 2.17
CA LYS A 47 -4.11 6.16 2.29
C LYS A 47 -4.95 7.44 2.21
N SER A 48 -6.07 7.34 1.48
CA SER A 48 -7.05 8.43 1.29
C SER A 48 -6.54 9.65 0.50
N CYS A 49 -5.31 9.64 0.00
CA CYS A 49 -4.76 10.66 -0.89
C CYS A 49 -4.94 10.29 -2.37
N ALA A 50 -4.57 11.19 -3.28
CA ALA A 50 -4.66 10.96 -4.72
C ALA A 50 -3.73 9.82 -5.18
N ALA A 51 -4.08 9.22 -6.32
CA ALA A 51 -3.31 8.15 -6.91
C ALA A 51 -2.10 8.67 -7.70
N GLN A 52 -1.02 7.89 -7.72
CA GLN A 52 0.05 7.98 -8.71
C GLN A 52 -0.25 7.00 -9.85
N ARG A 53 -0.34 7.51 -11.07
CA ARG A 53 -0.42 6.69 -12.28
C ARG A 53 0.98 6.17 -12.64
N ALA A 54 1.09 4.90 -13.03
CA ALA A 54 2.35 4.29 -13.46
C ALA A 54 2.13 3.40 -14.69
N SER A 55 3.17 3.18 -15.50
CA SER A 55 3.13 2.23 -16.62
C SER A 55 3.57 0.82 -16.23
N LYS A 56 4.43 0.71 -15.22
CA LYS A 56 4.93 -0.53 -14.64
C LYS A 56 5.28 -0.30 -13.18
N TRP A 57 5.22 -1.34 -12.36
CA TRP A 57 5.60 -1.24 -10.97
C TRP A 57 6.07 -2.57 -10.39
N PRO A 58 7.07 -2.59 -9.50
CA PRO A 58 7.55 -3.82 -8.89
C PRO A 58 6.53 -4.44 -7.92
N LEU A 59 6.42 -5.77 -7.98
CA LEU A 59 5.67 -6.58 -7.03
C LEU A 59 6.58 -7.07 -5.91
N VAL A 60 6.07 -7.00 -4.68
CA VAL A 60 6.69 -7.56 -3.48
C VAL A 60 6.07 -8.93 -3.22
N LEU A 61 6.70 -9.98 -3.73
CA LEU A 61 6.19 -11.35 -3.66
C LEU A 61 6.07 -11.87 -2.23
N SER A 62 7.02 -11.48 -1.35
CA SER A 62 7.00 -11.83 0.08
C SER A 62 5.77 -11.29 0.83
N SER A 63 5.09 -10.28 0.29
CA SER A 63 3.90 -9.66 0.88
C SER A 63 2.63 -9.96 0.08
N GLY A 64 2.55 -11.13 -0.56
CA GLY A 64 1.36 -11.57 -1.30
C GLY A 64 1.17 -10.86 -2.64
N GLY A 65 2.26 -10.44 -3.29
CA GLY A 65 2.21 -9.81 -4.62
C GLY A 65 1.71 -8.35 -4.59
N LYS A 66 1.97 -7.64 -3.50
CA LYS A 66 1.64 -6.23 -3.35
C LYS A 66 2.54 -5.34 -4.20
N LEU A 67 2.01 -4.27 -4.79
CA LEU A 67 2.82 -3.22 -5.40
C LEU A 67 3.71 -2.54 -4.34
N LYS A 68 5.02 -2.42 -4.60
CA LYS A 68 5.98 -1.83 -3.65
C LYS A 68 5.50 -0.42 -3.23
N HIS A 69 5.52 -0.09 -1.94
CA HIS A 69 5.08 1.22 -1.43
C HIS A 69 3.59 1.57 -1.57
N ASP A 70 2.76 0.72 -2.16
CA ASP A 70 1.33 0.98 -2.27
C ASP A 70 0.65 0.94 -0.89
N ARG A 71 -0.11 1.96 -0.52
CA ARG A 71 -0.81 2.07 0.78
C ARG A 71 0.09 1.79 1.98
N GLU A 72 1.39 2.09 1.90
CA GLU A 72 2.29 1.90 3.05
C GLU A 72 2.10 2.95 4.11
N PHE A 73 1.64 4.13 3.72
CA PHE A 73 1.51 5.28 4.61
C PHE A 73 0.05 5.62 4.89
N ALA A 74 -0.21 6.19 6.05
CA ALA A 74 -1.47 6.85 6.38
C ALA A 74 -1.19 8.09 7.24
N ILE A 75 -1.96 9.16 7.03
CA ILE A 75 -1.89 10.35 7.89
C ILE A 75 -2.77 10.10 9.11
N VAL A 76 -2.24 10.30 10.32
CA VAL A 76 -2.96 10.09 11.57
C VAL A 76 -3.18 11.41 12.31
N ASP A 77 -4.28 11.49 13.07
CA ASP A 77 -4.52 12.58 14.01
C ASP A 77 -3.76 12.38 15.33
N THR A 78 -3.95 13.31 16.27
CA THR A 78 -3.32 13.27 17.61
C THR A 78 -3.72 12.05 18.45
N SER A 79 -4.81 11.36 18.09
CA SER A 79 -5.26 10.12 18.76
C SER A 79 -4.67 8.85 18.14
N GLY A 80 -3.84 8.99 17.10
CA GLY A 80 -3.33 7.85 16.32
C GLY A 80 -4.38 7.24 15.39
N THR A 81 -5.47 7.96 15.10
CA THR A 81 -6.50 7.51 14.16
C THR A 81 -6.20 8.00 12.75
N ALA A 82 -6.19 7.09 11.77
CA ALA A 82 -5.99 7.47 10.38
C ALA A 82 -7.14 8.37 9.88
N LEU A 83 -6.75 9.49 9.27
CA LEU A 83 -7.68 10.39 8.63
C LEU A 83 -8.39 9.70 7.47
N ARG A 84 -9.65 10.06 7.25
CA ARG A 84 -10.50 9.47 6.20
C ARG A 84 -10.95 10.55 5.24
N LEU A 85 -10.93 10.24 3.94
CA LEU A 85 -11.36 11.15 2.88
C LEU A 85 -12.78 11.72 3.12
N GLN A 86 -13.71 10.90 3.61
CA GLN A 86 -15.06 11.33 3.94
C GLN A 86 -15.11 12.46 4.97
N LYS A 87 -14.21 12.47 5.95
CA LYS A 87 -14.15 13.49 7.00
C LYS A 87 -13.22 14.65 6.63
N CYS A 88 -12.21 14.40 5.80
CA CYS A 88 -11.26 15.40 5.34
C CYS A 88 -11.09 15.30 3.81
N PRO A 89 -12.00 15.91 3.02
CA PRO A 89 -11.96 15.82 1.56
C PRO A 89 -10.68 16.39 0.94
N LYS A 90 -10.02 17.34 1.63
CA LYS A 90 -8.72 17.90 1.23
C LYS A 90 -7.63 16.85 1.04
N LEU A 91 -7.73 15.67 1.69
CA LEU A 91 -6.81 14.57 1.46
C LEU A 91 -6.75 14.16 -0.01
N GLY A 92 -7.87 14.21 -0.73
CA GLY A 92 -7.92 13.88 -2.17
C GLY A 92 -7.16 14.87 -3.06
N LEU A 93 -6.75 16.02 -2.54
CA LEU A 93 -5.93 17.00 -3.24
C LEU A 93 -4.43 16.83 -2.97
N VAL A 94 -4.06 15.96 -2.03
CA VAL A 94 -2.67 15.60 -1.78
C VAL A 94 -2.26 14.54 -2.80
N SER A 95 -1.24 14.85 -3.59
CA SER A 95 -0.70 13.97 -4.62
C SER A 95 0.70 13.47 -4.24
N PRO A 96 0.81 12.25 -3.70
CA PRO A 96 2.08 11.58 -3.48
C PRO A 96 2.57 10.91 -4.77
N VAL A 97 3.86 11.08 -5.08
CA VAL A 97 4.55 10.46 -6.22
C VAL A 97 5.84 9.84 -5.71
N ILE A 98 5.97 8.52 -5.88
CA ILE A 98 7.17 7.76 -5.53
C ILE A 98 8.12 7.72 -6.72
N ASP A 99 9.37 8.06 -6.44
CA ASP A 99 10.52 7.80 -7.28
C ASP A 99 11.33 6.64 -6.67
N LEU A 100 11.28 5.50 -7.35
CA LEU A 100 11.96 4.28 -6.91
C LEU A 100 13.47 4.36 -7.03
N ASP A 101 13.99 5.11 -8.01
CA ASP A 101 15.42 5.22 -8.29
C ASP A 101 16.06 6.18 -7.28
N ALA A 102 15.38 7.28 -6.99
CA ALA A 102 15.81 8.23 -5.95
C ALA A 102 15.51 7.71 -4.53
N GLY A 103 14.63 6.72 -4.37
CA GLY A 103 14.19 6.22 -3.06
C GLY A 103 13.44 7.29 -2.27
N THR A 104 12.63 8.10 -2.94
CA THR A 104 11.89 9.22 -2.32
C THR A 104 10.43 9.24 -2.72
N MET A 105 9.61 9.92 -1.93
CA MET A 105 8.23 10.28 -2.24
C MET A 105 8.11 11.79 -2.22
N THR A 106 7.70 12.37 -3.33
CA THR A 106 7.34 13.80 -3.42
C THR A 106 5.84 13.93 -3.17
N VAL A 107 5.45 14.84 -2.28
CA VAL A 107 4.06 15.12 -1.92
C VAL A 107 3.73 16.55 -2.32
N SER A 108 2.74 16.69 -3.20
CA SER A 108 2.28 17.97 -3.74
C SER A 108 0.84 18.25 -3.34
N ALA A 109 0.49 19.53 -3.23
CA ALA A 109 -0.88 19.97 -3.01
C ALA A 109 -1.07 21.41 -3.52
N PRO A 110 -2.30 21.81 -3.91
CA PRO A 110 -2.55 23.16 -4.42
C PRO A 110 -2.11 24.26 -3.44
N GLY A 111 -1.29 25.19 -3.92
CA GLY A 111 -0.80 26.32 -3.12
C GLY A 111 0.31 25.98 -2.11
N CYS A 112 0.83 24.75 -2.12
CA CYS A 112 1.95 24.33 -1.28
C CYS A 112 3.21 24.13 -2.11
N LYS A 113 4.37 24.39 -1.51
CA LYS A 113 5.65 23.90 -2.04
C LYS A 113 5.72 22.39 -1.85
N ASP A 114 6.26 21.68 -2.83
CA ASP A 114 6.42 20.22 -2.75
C ASP A 114 7.26 19.80 -1.53
N LEU A 115 6.80 18.76 -0.86
CA LEU A 115 7.48 18.09 0.24
C LEU A 115 8.16 16.82 -0.29
N VAL A 116 9.47 16.69 -0.13
CA VAL A 116 10.19 15.48 -0.50
C VAL A 116 10.51 14.69 0.77
N VAL A 117 10.11 13.41 0.79
CA VAL A 117 10.36 12.51 1.91
C VAL A 117 11.17 11.31 1.44
N ARG A 118 12.25 10.94 2.13
CA ARG A 118 13.05 9.76 1.78
C ARG A 118 12.38 8.50 2.29
N LEU A 119 12.33 7.44 1.47
CA LEU A 119 11.67 6.17 1.78
C LEU A 119 12.56 5.17 2.54
N SER A 120 13.69 5.63 3.07
CA SER A 120 14.64 4.82 3.82
C SER A 120 14.23 4.64 5.29
N ASP A 121 14.57 3.49 5.88
CA ASP A 121 14.22 3.12 7.25
C ASP A 121 14.92 3.97 8.33
N ASP A 122 15.91 4.78 7.95
CA ASP A 122 16.70 5.64 8.82
C ASP A 122 15.97 6.92 9.29
N LEU A 123 14.91 7.34 8.59
CA LEU A 123 14.04 8.47 8.99
C LEU A 123 12.96 8.07 10.03
N TYR A 124 13.17 6.94 10.69
CA TYR A 124 12.33 6.47 11.77
C TYR A 124 12.71 7.16 13.08
N HIS A 125 11.74 7.82 13.72
CA HIS A 125 11.95 8.60 14.94
C HIS A 125 11.39 7.96 16.23
N GLY A 126 10.94 6.69 16.24
CA GLY A 126 10.17 6.17 17.39
C GLY A 126 10.23 4.67 17.65
N GLY A 127 9.28 4.16 18.45
CA GLY A 127 9.00 2.74 18.65
C GLY A 127 7.76 2.28 17.85
N GLU A 128 7.38 1.00 17.95
CA GLU A 128 6.10 0.55 17.40
C GLU A 128 4.94 1.28 18.13
N ASN A 129 4.07 1.94 17.36
CA ASN A 129 2.91 2.64 17.88
C ASN A 129 1.62 1.92 17.50
N VAL A 130 0.60 2.09 18.32
CA VAL A 130 -0.74 1.57 18.06
C VAL A 130 -1.50 2.58 17.21
N VAL A 131 -1.86 2.21 15.98
CA VAL A 131 -2.58 3.06 15.02
C VAL A 131 -3.94 2.46 14.71
N ARG A 132 -4.98 3.28 14.62
CA ARG A 132 -6.34 2.83 14.26
C ARG A 132 -6.66 3.18 12.81
N VAL A 133 -6.91 2.17 11.98
CA VAL A 133 -7.24 2.33 10.55
C VAL A 133 -8.52 1.56 10.23
N CYS A 134 -9.51 2.27 9.65
CA CYS A 134 -10.82 1.69 9.32
C CYS A 134 -11.50 0.97 10.50
N GLY A 135 -11.29 1.44 11.73
CA GLY A 135 -11.83 0.83 12.96
C GLY A 135 -10.94 -0.24 13.59
N ASN A 136 -9.99 -0.79 12.82
CA ASN A 136 -9.08 -1.84 13.28
C ASN A 136 -7.82 -1.24 13.91
N THR A 137 -7.38 -1.82 15.02
CA THR A 137 -6.10 -1.50 15.65
C THR A 137 -4.98 -2.26 14.93
N CYS A 138 -3.92 -1.56 14.53
CA CYS A 138 -2.75 -2.16 13.89
C CYS A 138 -1.45 -1.53 14.42
N ALA A 139 -0.37 -2.32 14.41
CA ALA A 139 0.97 -1.80 14.65
C ALA A 139 1.40 -0.93 13.47
N GLY A 140 1.82 0.29 13.78
CA GLY A 140 2.33 1.27 12.84
C GLY A 140 3.56 1.97 13.41
N ARG A 141 4.49 2.30 12.54
CA ARG A 141 5.70 3.07 12.82
C ARG A 141 5.42 4.51 12.45
N VAL A 142 5.65 5.43 13.38
CA VAL A 142 5.56 6.86 13.11
C VAL A 142 6.76 7.28 12.26
N TRP A 143 6.51 8.05 11.22
CA TRP A 143 7.41 8.23 10.09
C TRP A 143 7.39 9.66 9.57
N GLY A 144 8.56 10.17 9.23
CA GLY A 144 8.74 11.58 8.86
C GLY A 144 9.02 12.47 10.07
N ASP A 145 9.57 13.65 9.81
CA ASP A 145 10.01 14.61 10.84
C ASP A 145 8.95 15.71 11.07
N THR A 146 9.31 16.71 11.87
CA THR A 146 8.49 17.90 12.12
C THR A 146 8.12 18.67 10.85
N VAL A 147 8.96 18.63 9.80
CA VAL A 147 8.71 19.32 8.54
C VAL A 147 7.55 18.66 7.81
N VAL A 148 7.53 17.32 7.76
CA VAL A 148 6.42 16.54 7.21
C VAL A 148 5.10 16.89 7.92
N SER A 149 5.11 16.90 9.25
CA SER A 149 3.92 17.20 10.06
C SER A 149 3.38 18.61 9.84
N LYS A 150 4.28 19.61 9.82
CA LYS A 150 3.91 21.01 9.57
C LYS A 150 3.32 21.19 8.17
N TRP A 151 3.85 20.49 7.18
CA TRP A 151 3.34 20.54 5.81
C TRP A 151 1.89 20.05 5.73
N PHE A 152 1.61 18.86 6.28
CA PHE A 152 0.25 18.31 6.28
C PHE A 152 -0.72 19.13 7.12
N ALA A 153 -0.29 19.58 8.31
CA ALA A 153 -1.12 20.39 9.20
C ALA A 153 -1.49 21.73 8.53
N SER A 154 -0.53 22.37 7.86
CA SER A 154 -0.75 23.62 7.14
C SER A 154 -1.74 23.46 5.99
N PHE A 155 -1.62 22.40 5.19
CA PHE A 155 -2.51 22.21 4.03
C PHE A 155 -3.92 21.76 4.44
N LEU A 156 -4.00 20.77 5.32
CA LEU A 156 -5.27 20.19 5.76
C LEU A 156 -6.03 21.13 6.70
N GLY A 157 -5.34 22.04 7.39
CA GLY A 157 -5.95 22.99 8.34
C GLY A 157 -6.39 22.31 9.63
N ILE A 158 -5.70 21.24 10.02
CA ILE A 158 -5.99 20.44 11.22
C ILE A 158 -4.73 20.34 12.06
N ARG A 159 -4.90 20.25 13.38
CA ARG A 159 -3.78 19.93 14.26
C ARG A 159 -3.44 18.46 14.09
N LEU A 160 -2.20 18.22 13.69
CA LEU A 160 -1.56 16.92 13.74
C LEU A 160 -0.55 16.98 14.89
N CYS A 161 -0.27 15.85 15.57
CA CYS A 161 0.45 15.75 16.86
C CYS A 161 1.40 16.92 17.22
N ASP A 162 1.17 17.55 18.38
CA ASP A 162 1.96 18.69 18.87
C ASP A 162 3.25 18.20 19.54
N GLU A 163 4.36 18.92 19.34
CA GLU A 163 5.69 18.60 19.91
C GLU A 163 5.77 18.84 21.43
N THR A 164 4.73 19.42 22.05
CA THR A 164 4.77 19.90 23.44
C THR A 164 4.21 18.95 24.49
N SER A 165 3.83 17.73 24.15
CA SER A 165 3.43 16.74 25.17
C SER A 165 4.65 16.07 25.80
N THR A 166 5.53 16.85 26.43
CA THR A 166 6.31 16.32 27.54
C THR A 166 5.35 16.09 28.69
N SER A 167 5.07 14.82 28.93
CA SER A 167 4.48 14.21 30.12
C SER A 167 4.13 15.18 31.26
N THR A 168 2.84 15.49 31.40
CA THR A 168 2.26 15.60 32.74
C THR A 168 1.41 14.36 32.95
N GLU A 169 1.93 13.46 33.76
CA GLU A 169 1.24 12.26 34.23
C GLU A 169 -0.13 12.64 34.79
N SER A 170 -1.20 12.11 34.19
CA SER A 170 -2.50 11.97 34.84
C SER A 170 -3.34 10.92 34.11
N GLU A 171 -3.39 9.75 34.76
CA GLU A 171 -4.48 8.79 34.90
C GLU A 171 -5.18 8.21 33.65
N LYS A 172 -4.74 6.98 33.34
CA LYS A 172 -5.52 5.79 32.97
C LYS A 172 -6.62 5.94 31.90
N ASP A 173 -6.20 5.70 30.66
CA ASP A 173 -6.96 4.91 29.68
C ASP A 173 -6.01 3.88 29.02
N GLU A 174 -6.19 2.60 29.32
CA GLU A 174 -5.30 1.48 28.93
C GLU A 174 -5.30 1.14 27.42
N HIS A 175 -5.68 2.06 26.54
CA HIS A 175 -5.71 1.79 25.10
C HIS A 175 -5.26 2.93 24.17
N ALA A 176 -4.80 4.05 24.72
CA ALA A 176 -4.27 5.17 23.94
C ALA A 176 -2.75 5.31 24.18
N THR A 177 -1.94 4.65 23.35
CA THR A 177 -0.52 4.97 23.28
C THR A 177 -0.37 6.36 22.65
N VAL A 178 -0.07 7.35 23.49
CA VAL A 178 0.26 8.72 23.06
C VAL A 178 1.52 8.64 22.19
N VAL A 179 1.40 9.08 20.93
CA VAL A 179 2.55 9.18 20.02
C VAL A 179 3.48 10.27 20.55
N ALA A 180 4.54 9.86 21.23
CA ALA A 180 5.64 10.74 21.57
C ALA A 180 6.49 10.98 20.30
N GLY A 181 6.47 12.21 19.80
CA GLY A 181 7.19 12.63 18.60
C GLY A 181 6.21 13.25 17.60
N GLY A 182 6.43 14.53 17.23
CA GLY A 182 5.56 15.35 16.38
C GLY A 182 5.53 14.91 14.92
N SER A 183 5.29 13.62 14.66
CA SER A 183 5.30 12.98 13.35
C SER A 183 3.96 12.27 13.07
N VAL A 184 3.46 12.45 11.84
CA VAL A 184 2.03 12.29 11.50
C VAL A 184 1.76 11.23 10.44
N LEU A 185 2.80 10.74 9.76
CA LEU A 185 2.66 9.60 8.85
C LEU A 185 2.92 8.33 9.64
N ALA A 186 1.99 7.40 9.58
CA ALA A 186 2.20 6.03 10.04
C ALA A 186 2.56 5.14 8.85
N ALA A 187 3.57 4.29 9.00
CA ALA A 187 3.92 3.20 8.09
C ALA A 187 3.64 1.85 8.75
N ARG A 188 3.16 0.81 8.05
CA ARG A 188 2.91 -0.50 8.69
C ARG A 188 4.17 -1.33 8.87
N THR A 189 4.28 -2.02 10.00
CA THR A 189 5.46 -2.81 10.39
C THR A 189 5.43 -4.29 10.04
N THR A 190 4.28 -4.86 9.62
CA THR A 190 4.20 -6.33 9.45
C THR A 190 4.52 -6.78 8.02
N PRO A 191 5.55 -7.63 7.82
CA PRO A 191 6.00 -8.07 6.49
C PRO A 191 4.95 -8.92 5.74
N PHE A 192 3.98 -9.49 6.46
CA PHE A 192 3.00 -10.45 5.93
C PHE A 192 1.60 -9.89 5.66
N ARG A 193 1.37 -8.57 5.80
CA ARG A 193 0.05 -7.97 5.51
C ARG A 193 0.14 -6.82 4.50
N PRO A 194 -0.83 -6.68 3.59
CA PRO A 194 -0.77 -5.76 2.46
C PRO A 194 -1.06 -4.31 2.86
N GLY A 195 -0.08 -3.56 3.37
CA GLY A 195 -0.24 -2.11 3.64
C GLY A 195 -1.51 -1.75 4.45
N PHE A 196 -1.94 -0.50 4.42
CA PHE A 196 -3.23 -0.06 4.98
C PHE A 196 -4.39 -0.32 4.00
N SER A 197 -4.32 -1.42 3.24
CA SER A 197 -5.40 -1.89 2.38
C SER A 197 -6.60 -2.36 3.20
N ASN A 198 -7.80 -2.21 2.64
CA ASN A 198 -9.02 -2.71 3.26
C ASN A 198 -9.18 -4.22 3.07
N GLU A 199 -8.74 -4.78 1.94
CA GLU A 199 -9.02 -6.19 1.59
C GLU A 199 -7.86 -6.85 0.82
N GLN A 200 -7.67 -6.49 -0.45
CA GLN A 200 -6.70 -7.15 -1.36
C GLN A 200 -5.49 -6.25 -1.68
N PRO A 201 -4.32 -6.84 -1.98
CA PRO A 201 -3.11 -6.10 -2.38
C PRO A 201 -3.23 -5.45 -3.76
N ILE A 202 -4.10 -5.96 -4.64
CA ILE A 202 -4.38 -5.38 -5.95
C ILE A 202 -5.90 -5.43 -6.16
N LEU A 203 -6.47 -4.34 -6.65
CA LEU A 203 -7.85 -4.28 -7.12
C LEU A 203 -7.82 -4.27 -8.65
N LEU A 204 -8.47 -5.25 -9.27
CA LEU A 204 -8.65 -5.31 -10.71
C LEU A 204 -10.04 -4.77 -11.06
N VAL A 205 -10.08 -3.86 -12.02
CA VAL A 205 -11.31 -3.29 -12.56
C VAL A 205 -11.27 -3.46 -14.08
N SER A 206 -12.30 -4.06 -14.67
CA SER A 206 -12.41 -4.16 -16.12
C SER A 206 -13.10 -2.92 -16.70
N GLU A 207 -12.70 -2.53 -17.90
CA GLU A 207 -13.34 -1.44 -18.64
C GLU A 207 -14.82 -1.77 -18.92
N ASP A 208 -15.13 -3.02 -19.27
CA ASP A 208 -16.50 -3.50 -19.45
C ASP A 208 -17.37 -3.28 -18.20
N ALA A 209 -16.84 -3.53 -16.99
CA ALA A 209 -17.58 -3.30 -15.76
C ALA A 209 -17.81 -1.81 -15.48
N VAL A 210 -16.84 -0.96 -15.82
CA VAL A 210 -16.98 0.50 -15.69
C VAL A 210 -18.00 1.04 -16.70
N MET A 211 -17.98 0.54 -17.95
CA MET A 211 -18.97 0.91 -18.96
C MET A 211 -20.38 0.53 -18.53
N ALA A 212 -20.58 -0.71 -18.09
CA ALA A 212 -21.88 -1.16 -17.58
C ALA A 212 -22.36 -0.33 -16.37
N LEU A 213 -21.46 0.06 -15.47
CA LEU A 213 -21.81 0.94 -14.35
C LEU A 213 -22.24 2.34 -14.83
N ASN A 214 -21.52 2.91 -15.81
CA ASN A 214 -21.84 4.22 -16.34
C ASN A 214 -23.20 4.24 -17.05
N GLU A 215 -23.57 3.16 -17.74
CA GLU A 215 -24.91 3.03 -18.35
C GLU A 215 -26.02 3.16 -17.29
N VAL A 216 -25.87 2.48 -16.15
CA VAL A 216 -26.83 2.57 -15.04
C VAL A 216 -26.87 3.97 -14.41
N LEU A 217 -25.73 4.65 -14.32
CA LEU A 217 -25.65 5.98 -13.70
C LEU A 217 -26.24 7.09 -14.57
N VAL A 218 -26.25 6.94 -15.90
CA VAL A 218 -26.86 7.91 -16.82
C VAL A 218 -28.39 7.88 -16.73
N ASP A 219 -28.97 6.75 -16.34
CA ASP A 219 -30.41 6.55 -16.23
C ASP A 219 -31.02 6.99 -14.88
N GLN A 220 -30.23 7.60 -13.98
CA GLN A 220 -30.64 8.09 -12.64
C GLN A 220 -30.77 9.62 -12.59
#